data_AF-A0A4Y2AUR1-F1
#
_entry.id   AF-A0A4Y2AUR1-F1
#
_cell.length_a   1.000
_cell.length_b   1.000
_cell.length_c   1.000
_cell.angle_alpha   90.00
_cell.angle_beta   90.00
_cell.angle_gamma   90.00
#
_symmetry.space_group_name_H-M   'P 1'
#
loop_
_entity.id
_entity.type
_entity.pdbx_description
1 polymer ?
#
loop_
_entity_poly.entity_id
_entity_poly.type
_entity_poly.pdbx_seq_one_letter_code
_entity_poly.pdbx_strand_id
1 'polypeptide(L)'
;MKILVILSHGEATEEQGFSVNKSLEVENLKEDSYIAHRLIFEKVNNSNDVHSTNVTKEMRRFVSSSRQKYILHLEEQLKIENQKNSENSRKRKVELNRLKSKKTCLQADITAMENSAEKLSSKAEFSKNITLFIKANALQRDIKEKISEIKELVGI
;
A
#
# COMPACT_ATOMS: atom_id res chain seq x y z
N MET A 1 36.98 -26.60 -29.67
CA MET A 1 36.97 -25.27 -29.02
C MET A 1 36.19 -25.37 -27.73
N LYS A 2 36.77 -25.00 -26.58
CA LYS A 2 36.04 -24.82 -25.32
C LYS A 2 35.77 -23.34 -25.16
N ILE A 3 34.50 -22.95 -25.15
CA ILE A 3 34.07 -21.57 -24.90
C ILE A 3 33.84 -21.45 -23.40
N LEU A 4 34.66 -20.64 -22.73
CA LEU A 4 34.52 -20.29 -21.32
C LEU A 4 33.63 -19.05 -21.25
N VAL A 5 32.42 -19.20 -20.69
CA VAL A 5 31.50 -18.09 -20.46
C VAL A 5 31.57 -17.73 -18.97
N ILE A 6 32.11 -16.56 -18.67
CA ILE A 6 32.16 -16.02 -17.30
C ILE A 6 30.92 -15.14 -17.13
N LEU A 7 29.92 -15.64 -16.40
CA LEU A 7 28.72 -14.88 -16.04
C LEU A 7 28.98 -14.15 -14.72
N SER A 8 29.04 -12.82 -14.77
CA SER A 8 29.05 -11.98 -13.57
C SER A 8 27.67 -12.04 -12.91
N HIS A 9 27.64 -12.49 -11.66
CA HIS A 9 26.48 -12.60 -10.79
C HIS A 9 25.55 -11.37 -10.84
N GLY A 10 24.36 -11.58 -11.40
CA GLY A 10 23.23 -10.66 -11.35
C GLY A 10 21.95 -11.41 -11.67
N GLU A 11 21.45 -12.19 -10.70
CA GLU A 11 20.11 -12.81 -10.61
C GLU A 11 19.41 -13.22 -11.94
N ALA A 12 20.09 -14.00 -12.79
CA ALA A 12 19.41 -14.76 -13.83
C ALA A 12 19.15 -16.17 -13.30
N THR A 13 17.91 -16.48 -12.92
CA THR A 13 17.48 -17.87 -12.75
C THR A 13 17.37 -18.47 -14.15
N GLU A 14 18.42 -19.16 -14.58
CA GLU A 14 18.49 -19.79 -15.90
C GLU A 14 17.72 -21.12 -15.89
N GLU A 15 16.46 -21.09 -16.29
CA GLU A 15 15.83 -22.28 -16.85
C GLU A 15 15.96 -22.24 -18.38
N GLN A 16 16.95 -22.99 -18.91
CA GLN A 16 17.12 -23.29 -20.34
C GLN A 16 17.33 -22.09 -21.29
N GLY A 17 18.22 -21.16 -20.95
CA GLY A 17 18.78 -20.23 -21.95
C GLY A 17 17.99 -18.95 -22.22
N PHE A 18 17.00 -18.61 -21.39
CA PHE A 18 16.37 -17.29 -21.38
C PHE A 18 16.72 -16.55 -20.09
N SER A 19 17.47 -15.44 -20.18
CA SER A 19 17.69 -14.54 -19.05
C SER A 19 16.60 -13.49 -19.00
N VAL A 20 15.81 -13.44 -17.92
CA VAL A 20 14.91 -12.31 -17.65
C VAL A 20 15.77 -11.16 -17.12
N ASN A 21 16.18 -10.25 -18.01
CA ASN A 21 16.90 -9.04 -17.60
C ASN A 21 15.88 -8.01 -17.09
N LYS A 22 15.78 -7.87 -15.77
CA LYS A 22 14.90 -6.92 -15.08
C LYS A 22 15.12 -5.46 -15.49
N SER A 23 16.28 -5.15 -16.07
CA SER A 23 16.66 -3.83 -16.56
C SER A 23 16.15 -3.53 -17.97
N LEU A 24 15.65 -4.55 -18.69
CA LEU A 24 15.13 -4.48 -20.06
C LEU A 24 13.60 -4.69 -20.13
N GLU A 25 12.86 -4.47 -19.03
CA GLU A 25 11.38 -4.30 -19.01
C GLU A 25 10.91 -3.05 -19.80
N VAL A 26 11.54 -2.75 -20.93
CA VAL A 26 11.19 -1.63 -21.81
C VAL A 26 9.92 -1.96 -22.60
N GLU A 27 9.54 -3.24 -22.71
CA GLU A 27 8.23 -3.64 -23.23
C GLU A 27 7.33 -4.14 -22.11
N ASN A 28 6.22 -3.43 -21.93
CA ASN A 28 5.13 -3.55 -20.95
C ASN A 28 4.36 -4.89 -21.02
N LEU A 29 5.05 -6.01 -21.24
CA LEU A 29 4.48 -7.35 -21.38
C LEU A 29 4.44 -8.03 -20.01
N LYS A 30 3.30 -8.64 -19.70
CA LYS A 30 3.15 -9.45 -18.48
C LYS A 30 3.79 -10.82 -18.69
N GLU A 31 4.12 -11.52 -17.60
CA GLU A 31 4.66 -12.88 -17.61
C GLU A 31 3.88 -13.83 -18.54
N ASP A 32 2.55 -13.78 -18.50
CA ASP A 32 1.66 -14.55 -19.38
C ASP A 32 1.92 -14.30 -20.87
N SER A 33 2.29 -13.09 -21.24
CA SER A 33 2.62 -12.74 -22.61
C SER A 33 3.94 -13.40 -23.02
N TYR A 34 4.96 -13.39 -22.16
CA TYR A 34 6.21 -14.10 -22.43
C TYR A 34 6.01 -15.60 -22.58
N ILE A 35 5.19 -16.21 -21.73
CA ILE A 35 4.82 -17.62 -21.83
C ILE A 35 4.12 -17.91 -23.17
N ALA A 36 3.16 -17.07 -23.57
CA ALA A 36 2.48 -17.21 -24.85
C ALA A 36 3.43 -17.08 -26.04
N HIS A 37 4.32 -16.09 -26.03
CA HIS A 37 5.35 -15.90 -27.07
C HIS A 37 6.28 -17.11 -27.18
N ARG A 38 6.71 -17.68 -26.04
CA ARG A 38 7.54 -18.88 -26.00
C ARG A 38 6.84 -20.07 -26.63
N LEU A 39 5.58 -20.34 -26.26
CA LEU A 39 4.81 -21.45 -26.81
C LEU A 39 4.65 -21.32 -28.34
N ILE A 40 4.43 -20.10 -28.83
CA ILE A 40 4.35 -19.83 -30.27
C ILE A 40 5.70 -20.10 -30.93
N PHE A 41 6.79 -19.57 -30.38
CA PHE A 41 8.13 -19.75 -30.92
C PHE A 41 8.54 -21.22 -30.99
N GLU A 42 8.36 -21.97 -29.90
CA GLU A 42 8.65 -23.41 -29.85
C GLU A 42 7.82 -24.17 -30.89
N LYS A 43 6.53 -23.83 -31.05
CA LYS A 43 5.67 -24.47 -32.04
C LYS A 43 6.12 -24.22 -33.47
N VAL A 44 6.55 -23.00 -33.77
CA VAL A 44 7.05 -22.59 -35.09
C VAL A 44 8.41 -23.20 -35.38
N ASN A 45 9.34 -23.19 -34.41
CA ASN A 45 10.67 -23.76 -34.58
C ASN A 45 10.65 -25.29 -34.75
N ASN A 46 9.68 -25.97 -34.11
CA ASN A 46 9.46 -27.40 -34.30
C ASN A 46 8.72 -27.75 -35.61
N SER A 47 8.18 -26.76 -36.33
CA SER A 47 7.64 -26.98 -37.68
C SER A 47 8.73 -26.73 -38.71
N ASN A 48 9.04 -27.74 -39.54
CA ASN A 48 10.05 -27.63 -40.59
C ASN A 48 9.72 -26.55 -41.65
N ASP A 49 8.46 -26.14 -41.76
CA ASP A 49 7.99 -25.09 -42.66
C ASP A 49 6.83 -24.32 -42.01
N VAL A 50 6.96 -23.00 -41.89
CA VAL A 50 5.95 -22.11 -41.32
C VAL A 50 4.66 -22.14 -42.14
N HIS A 51 4.78 -22.28 -43.46
CA HIS A 51 3.64 -22.33 -44.38
C HIS A 51 2.89 -23.67 -44.35
N SER A 52 3.46 -24.71 -43.75
CA SER A 52 2.83 -26.02 -43.59
C SER A 52 1.84 -26.10 -42.41
N THR A 53 1.81 -25.09 -41.54
CA THR A 53 0.97 -25.09 -40.35
C THR A 53 -0.50 -24.77 -40.68
N ASN A 54 -1.32 -25.81 -40.76
CA ASN A 54 -2.75 -25.65 -41.05
C ASN A 54 -3.50 -24.92 -39.92
N VAL A 55 -4.13 -23.80 -40.25
CA VAL A 55 -4.97 -23.03 -39.31
C VAL A 55 -6.26 -23.82 -39.00
N THR A 56 -6.34 -24.34 -37.78
CA THR A 56 -7.50 -25.13 -37.33
C THR A 56 -8.72 -24.24 -37.06
N LYS A 57 -9.91 -24.86 -37.05
CA LYS A 57 -11.17 -24.18 -36.73
C LYS A 57 -11.17 -23.62 -35.30
N GLU A 58 -10.55 -24.32 -34.36
CA GLU A 58 -10.43 -23.90 -32.97
C GLU A 58 -9.58 -22.64 -32.81
N MET A 59 -8.47 -22.54 -33.55
CA MET A 59 -7.64 -21.32 -33.56
C MET A 59 -8.45 -20.11 -34.03
N ARG A 60 -9.23 -20.26 -35.12
CA ARG A 60 -10.10 -19.18 -35.61
C ARG A 60 -11.15 -18.77 -34.56
N ARG A 61 -11.77 -19.75 -33.91
CA ARG A 61 -12.77 -19.51 -32.85
C ARG A 61 -12.15 -18.80 -31.63
N PHE A 62 -10.95 -19.20 -31.24
CA PHE A 62 -10.21 -18.58 -30.15
C PHE A 62 -9.91 -17.12 -30.47
N VAL A 63 -9.34 -16.84 -31.65
CA VAL A 63 -9.04 -15.48 -32.12
C VAL A 63 -10.31 -14.63 -32.21
N SER A 64 -11.42 -15.16 -32.73
CA SER A 64 -12.68 -14.40 -32.79
C SER A 64 -13.22 -14.03 -31.41
N SER A 65 -12.94 -14.84 -30.38
CA SER A 65 -13.35 -14.55 -28.99
C SER A 65 -12.37 -13.67 -28.21
N SER A 66 -11.16 -13.44 -28.71
CA SER A 66 -10.06 -12.78 -27.98
C SER A 66 -10.43 -11.36 -27.54
N ARG A 67 -11.08 -10.59 -28.42
CA ARG A 67 -11.51 -9.22 -28.11
C ARG A 67 -12.52 -9.18 -26.96
N GLN A 68 -13.45 -10.13 -26.91
CA GLN A 68 -14.42 -10.20 -25.82
C GLN A 68 -13.74 -10.53 -24.49
N LYS A 69 -12.80 -11.48 -24.50
CA LYS A 69 -12.01 -11.83 -23.30
C LYS A 69 -11.19 -10.65 -22.79
N TYR A 70 -10.61 -9.87 -23.70
CA TYR A 70 -9.88 -8.66 -23.34
C TYR A 70 -10.78 -7.61 -22.67
N ILE A 71 -11.97 -7.36 -23.21
CA ILE A 71 -12.93 -6.42 -22.61
C ILE A 71 -13.33 -6.90 -21.20
N LEU A 72 -13.66 -8.19 -21.05
CA LEU A 72 -14.00 -8.77 -19.74
C LEU A 72 -12.85 -8.62 -18.73
N HIS A 73 -11.61 -8.85 -19.17
CA HIS A 73 -10.43 -8.64 -18.33
C HIS A 73 -10.30 -7.18 -17.87
N LEU A 74 -10.50 -6.21 -18.76
CA LEU A 74 -10.46 -4.79 -18.40
C LEU A 74 -11.55 -4.42 -17.38
N GLU A 75 -12.78 -4.92 -17.57
CA GLU A 75 -13.89 -4.72 -16.64
C GLU A 75 -13.58 -5.30 -15.25
N GLU A 76 -12.98 -6.49 -15.21
CA GLU A 76 -12.54 -7.12 -13.96
C GLU A 76 -11.46 -6.31 -13.26
N GLN A 77 -10.45 -5.83 -13.99
CA GLN A 77 -9.39 -4.98 -13.42
C GLN A 77 -9.97 -3.69 -12.82
N LEU A 78 -10.88 -3.03 -13.54
CA LEU A 78 -11.58 -1.85 -13.03
C LEU A 78 -12.39 -2.15 -11.77
N LYS A 79 -13.06 -3.30 -11.70
CA LYS A 79 -13.82 -3.73 -10.53
C LYS A 79 -12.92 -3.97 -9.32
N ILE A 80 -11.77 -4.62 -9.51
CA ILE A 80 -10.79 -4.87 -8.46
C ILE A 80 -10.23 -3.56 -7.91
N GLU A 81 -9.84 -2.63 -8.79
CA GLU A 81 -9.33 -1.32 -8.40
C GLU A 81 -10.39 -0.50 -7.63
N ASN A 82 -11.64 -0.51 -8.10
CA ASN A 82 -12.75 0.14 -7.40
C ASN A 82 -13.00 -0.46 -6.02
N GLN A 83 -12.96 -1.79 -5.89
CA GLN A 83 -13.10 -2.48 -4.60
C GLN A 83 -11.97 -2.08 -3.66
N LYS A 84 -10.72 -2.16 -4.12
CA LYS A 84 -9.53 -1.77 -3.35
C LYS A 84 -9.58 -0.31 -2.88
N ASN A 85 -10.01 0.61 -3.75
CA ASN A 85 -10.17 2.01 -3.39
C ASN A 85 -11.32 2.22 -2.38
N SER A 86 -12.43 1.50 -2.53
CA SER A 86 -13.54 1.54 -1.59
C SER A 86 -13.14 1.01 -0.19
N GLU A 87 -12.34 -0.05 -0.13
CA GLU A 87 -11.81 -0.58 1.12
C GLU A 87 -10.80 0.38 1.76
N ASN A 88 -9.90 0.96 0.97
CA ASN A 88 -8.95 1.95 1.46
C ASN A 88 -9.63 3.22 1.97
N SER A 89 -10.70 3.68 1.32
CA SER A 89 -11.49 4.82 1.82
C SER A 89 -12.23 4.49 3.11
N ARG A 90 -12.79 3.28 3.25
CA ARG A 90 -13.38 2.79 4.50
C ARG A 90 -12.35 2.73 5.64
N LYS A 91 -11.17 2.14 5.40
CA LYS A 91 -10.07 2.07 6.37
C LYS A 91 -9.64 3.46 6.83
N ARG A 92 -9.46 4.40 5.89
CA ARG A 92 -9.15 5.82 6.20
C ARG A 92 -10.24 6.48 7.04
N LYS A 93 -11.52 6.23 6.75
CA LYS A 93 -12.65 6.78 7.51
C LYS A 93 -12.72 6.24 8.95
N VAL A 94 -12.45 4.95 9.14
CA VAL A 94 -12.40 4.33 10.48
C VAL A 94 -11.27 4.95 11.30
N GLU A 95 -10.08 5.10 10.72
CA GLU A 95 -8.93 5.70 11.41
C GLU A 95 -9.17 7.17 11.75
N LEU A 96 -9.76 7.94 10.83
CA LEU A 96 -10.15 9.33 11.09
C LEU A 96 -11.13 9.44 12.27
N ASN A 97 -12.14 8.57 12.33
CA ASN A 97 -13.07 8.54 13.45
C ASN A 97 -12.38 8.19 14.77
N ARG A 98 -11.44 7.23 14.77
CA ARG A 98 -10.65 6.85 15.94
C ARG A 98 -9.83 8.03 16.46
N LEU A 99 -9.13 8.74 15.57
CA LEU A 99 -8.36 9.93 15.92
C LEU A 99 -9.24 11.06 16.45
N LYS A 100 -10.43 11.27 15.84
CA LYS A 100 -11.40 12.26 16.30
C LYS A 100 -11.88 11.96 17.72
N SER A 101 -12.25 10.71 18.02
CA SER A 101 -12.64 10.28 19.35
C SER A 101 -11.51 10.42 20.38
N LYS A 102 -10.28 10.07 20.01
CA LYS A 102 -9.09 10.25 20.87
C LYS A 102 -8.89 11.73 21.21
N LYS A 103 -8.97 12.61 20.20
CA LYS A 103 -8.87 14.07 20.39
C LYS A 103 -9.95 14.59 21.35
N THR A 104 -11.20 14.20 21.17
CA THR A 104 -12.29 14.64 22.06
C THR A 104 -12.10 14.17 23.50
N CYS A 105 -11.59 12.94 23.70
CA CYS A 105 -11.29 12.41 25.02
C CYS A 105 -10.17 13.20 25.70
N LEU A 106 -9.04 13.41 25.01
CA LEU A 106 -7.92 14.18 25.53
C LEU A 106 -8.32 15.62 25.86
N GLN A 107 -9.19 16.23 25.04
CA GLN A 107 -9.67 17.57 25.27
C GLN A 107 -10.59 17.66 26.50
N ALA A 108 -11.42 16.65 26.76
CA ALA A 108 -12.21 16.56 27.98
C ALA A 108 -11.34 16.31 29.23
N ASP A 109 -10.28 15.51 29.11
CA ASP A 109 -9.30 15.31 30.19
C ASP A 109 -8.60 16.62 30.54
N ILE A 110 -8.15 17.39 29.53
CA ILE A 110 -7.49 18.68 29.72
C ILE A 110 -8.41 19.64 30.47
N THR A 111 -9.66 19.79 30.04
CA THR A 111 -10.59 20.71 30.72
C THR A 111 -10.88 20.27 32.16
N ALA A 112 -10.95 18.96 32.44
CA ALA A 112 -11.10 18.45 33.81
C ALA A 112 -9.86 18.74 34.68
N MET A 113 -8.66 18.57 34.13
CA MET A 113 -7.40 18.88 34.81
C MET A 113 -7.22 20.38 35.03
N GLU A 114 -7.59 21.24 34.06
CA GLU A 114 -7.56 22.70 34.18
C GLU A 114 -8.46 23.17 35.33
N ASN A 115 -9.71 22.70 35.37
CA ASN A 115 -10.63 23.00 36.47
C ASN A 115 -10.09 22.54 37.84
N SER A 116 -9.37 21.41 37.88
CA SER A 116 -8.77 20.88 39.11
C SER A 116 -7.55 21.69 39.54
N ALA A 117 -6.70 22.09 38.59
CA ALA A 117 -5.55 22.93 38.83
C ALA A 117 -5.96 24.33 39.31
N GLU A 118 -7.00 24.92 38.72
CA GLU A 118 -7.56 26.21 39.13
C GLU A 118 -8.11 26.15 40.56
N LYS A 119 -8.92 25.14 40.89
CA LYS A 119 -9.42 24.92 42.26
C LYS A 119 -8.28 24.79 43.28
N LEU A 120 -7.22 24.06 42.94
CA LEU A 120 -6.05 23.92 43.80
C LEU A 120 -5.28 25.23 43.94
N SER A 121 -5.16 26.01 42.86
CA SER A 121 -4.53 27.35 42.88
C SER A 121 -5.30 28.31 43.77
N SER A 122 -6.61 28.46 43.58
CA SER A 122 -7.44 29.34 44.41
C SER A 122 -7.41 28.95 45.89
N LYS A 123 -7.41 27.64 46.19
CA LYS A 123 -7.27 27.15 47.57
C LYS A 123 -5.87 27.42 48.13
N ALA A 124 -4.83 27.31 47.32
CA ALA A 124 -3.46 27.62 47.73
C ALA A 124 -3.30 29.12 48.06
N GLU A 125 -3.90 30.01 47.27
CA GLU A 125 -3.90 31.45 47.50
C GLU A 125 -4.64 31.82 48.80
N PHE A 126 -5.83 31.26 49.02
CA PHE A 126 -6.61 31.50 50.23
C PHE A 126 -5.92 30.98 51.50
N SER A 127 -5.36 29.77 51.44
CA SER A 127 -4.73 29.11 52.59
C SER A 127 -3.23 29.39 52.74
N LYS A 128 -2.62 30.11 51.79
CA LYS A 128 -1.15 30.33 51.66
C LYS A 128 -0.33 29.03 51.77
N ASN A 129 -0.89 27.92 51.28
CA ASN A 129 -0.28 26.59 51.39
C ASN A 129 0.55 26.25 50.14
N ILE A 130 1.88 26.27 50.30
CA ILE A 130 2.82 26.04 49.19
C ILE A 130 2.73 24.63 48.58
N THR A 131 2.34 23.62 49.36
CA THR A 131 2.19 22.25 48.86
C THR A 131 1.07 22.13 47.84
N LEU A 132 -0.01 22.89 48.01
CA LEU A 132 -1.12 22.93 47.03
C LEU A 132 -0.68 23.61 45.73
N PHE A 133 0.15 24.65 45.83
CA PHE A 133 0.73 25.33 44.67
C PHE A 133 1.65 24.40 43.86
N ILE A 134 2.49 23.60 44.53
CA ILE A 134 3.35 22.60 43.85
C ILE A 134 2.48 21.57 43.10
N LYS A 135 1.39 21.10 43.71
CA LYS A 135 0.46 20.16 43.07
C LYS A 135 -0.26 20.78 41.86
N ALA A 136 -0.71 22.03 41.95
CA ALA A 136 -1.32 22.74 40.82
C ALA A 136 -0.34 22.90 39.66
N ASN A 137 0.93 23.24 39.94
CA ASN A 137 1.97 23.32 38.92
C ASN A 137 2.33 21.97 38.29
N ALA A 138 2.26 20.88 39.06
CA ALA A 138 2.44 19.54 38.50
C ALA A 138 1.36 19.24 37.45
N LEU A 139 0.09 19.50 37.75
CA LEU A 139 -1.01 19.35 36.80
C LEU A 139 -0.87 20.24 35.55
N GLN A 140 -0.38 21.47 35.71
CA GLN A 140 -0.09 22.37 34.59
C GLN A 140 0.96 21.81 33.62
N ARG A 141 1.98 21.10 34.13
CA ARG A 141 2.96 20.40 33.29
C ARG A 141 2.30 19.26 32.51
N ASP A 142 1.51 18.43 33.18
CA ASP A 142 0.82 17.31 32.56
C ASP A 142 -0.18 17.79 31.47
N ILE A 143 -0.89 18.90 31.72
CA ILE A 143 -1.75 19.56 30.73
C ILE A 143 -0.94 19.97 29.50
N LYS A 144 0.23 20.58 29.69
CA LYS A 144 1.11 21.02 28.59
C LYS A 144 1.59 19.84 27.73
N GLU A 145 1.89 18.70 28.35
CA GLU A 145 2.22 17.46 27.64
C GLU A 145 1.04 16.95 26.82
N LYS A 146 -0.17 16.86 27.41
CA LYS A 146 -1.38 16.44 26.67
C LYS A 146 -1.75 17.39 25.52
N ILE A 147 -1.53 18.69 25.68
CA ILE A 147 -1.72 19.68 24.59
C ILE A 147 -0.74 19.41 23.45
N SER A 148 0.51 19.05 23.78
CA SER A 148 1.52 18.71 22.78
C SER A 148 1.14 17.43 22.01
N GLU A 149 0.62 16.41 22.70
CA GLU A 149 0.07 15.22 22.06
C GLU A 149 -1.08 15.54 21.10
N ILE A 150 -1.98 16.47 21.46
CA ILE A 150 -3.05 16.93 20.54
C ILE A 150 -2.49 17.64 19.31
N LYS A 151 -1.43 18.45 19.46
CA LYS A 151 -0.78 19.14 18.33
C LYS A 151 -0.16 18.15 17.35
N GLU A 152 0.57 17.16 17.87
CA GLU A 152 1.12 16.06 17.06
C GLU A 152 0.04 15.28 16.31
N LEU A 153 -1.11 15.00 16.96
CA LEU A 153 -2.25 14.33 16.33
C LEU A 153 -2.91 15.15 15.20
N VAL A 154 -2.78 16.48 15.22
CA VAL A 154 -3.34 17.38 14.20
C VAL A 154 -2.32 17.70 13.09
N GLY A 155 -1.05 17.34 13.27
CA GLY A 155 0.02 17.63 12.32
C GLY A 155 0.40 19.11 12.25
N ILE A 156 0.27 19.83 13.38
CA ILE A 156 0.70 21.23 13.56
C ILE A 156 1.83 21.28 14.57
#